data_AF-A0A914ETS3-F1
#
_entry.id   AF-A0A914ETS3-F1
#
_cell.length_a   1.000
_cell.length_b   1.000
_cell.length_c   1.000
_cell.angle_alpha   90.00
_cell.angle_beta   90.00
_cell.angle_gamma   90.00
#
_symmetry.space_group_name_H-M   'P 1'
#
loop_
_entity.id
_entity.type
_entity.pdbx_description
1 polymer ?
#
loop_
_entity_poly.entity_id
_entity_poly.type
_entity_poly.pdbx_seq_one_letter_code
_entity_poly.pdbx_strand_id
1 'polypeptide(L)'
;MVNLGNLDIEQLKVPLGFIKLVQIPLALITYTALHGWRFDLRVLCKDGNGTMTARHIYETTSYSLGGIPYKNCSDTPTTLFPESFGGSSGLVGFVCIFSIIYCLAMLFIYLYRWDAYANDDRLPRLDTGMTILLSFLWFFSFWIWWRYSSALEAMTTEENVKKLSDEQKFCVAPACEIHPYAMYAPVTVSLLAAMGNIILYSYNIWIVYKETVWFHQRQMNQQPHTVEPTITLG
;
A
#
# COMPACT_ATOMS: atom_id res chain seq x y z
N MET A 1 15.57 -32.64 -8.13
CA MET A 1 16.00 -32.21 -6.79
C MET A 1 16.54 -30.79 -6.92
N VAL A 2 15.89 -29.81 -6.30
CA VAL A 2 16.36 -28.42 -6.31
C VAL A 2 17.58 -28.36 -5.42
N ASN A 3 18.76 -28.19 -6.02
CA ASN A 3 20.00 -28.01 -5.27
C ASN A 3 19.94 -26.57 -4.70
N LEU A 4 19.52 -26.43 -3.45
CA LEU A 4 19.62 -25.15 -2.75
C LEU A 4 21.10 -24.92 -2.47
N GLY A 5 21.69 -23.94 -3.17
CA GLY A 5 23.09 -23.56 -2.98
C GLY A 5 23.37 -23.07 -1.57
N ASN A 6 24.66 -22.95 -1.24
CA ASN A 6 25.10 -22.37 0.02
C ASN A 6 24.52 -20.96 0.21
N LEU A 7 24.09 -20.65 1.43
CA LEU A 7 23.51 -19.36 1.79
C LEU A 7 24.59 -18.26 1.75
N ASP A 8 24.52 -17.35 0.79
CA ASP A 8 25.47 -16.24 0.68
C ASP A 8 24.91 -14.96 1.33
N ILE A 9 25.25 -14.76 2.60
CA ILE A 9 24.83 -13.59 3.41
C ILE A 9 25.49 -12.30 2.90
N GLU A 10 26.56 -12.41 2.10
CA GLU A 10 27.25 -11.24 1.55
C GLU A 10 26.33 -10.44 0.62
N GLN A 11 25.34 -11.10 0.00
CA GLN A 11 24.34 -10.46 -0.86
C GLN A 11 23.33 -9.59 -0.11
N LEU A 12 23.15 -9.76 1.21
CA LEU A 12 22.37 -8.81 2.02
C LEU A 12 23.09 -7.46 2.20
N LYS A 13 24.43 -7.44 2.05
CA LYS A 13 25.23 -6.21 2.16
C LYS A 13 25.22 -5.41 0.86
N VAL A 14 24.83 -6.04 -0.26
CA VAL A 14 24.61 -5.37 -1.54
C VAL A 14 23.37 -4.47 -1.42
N PRO A 15 23.42 -3.21 -1.90
CA PRO A 15 22.32 -2.26 -1.74
C PRO A 15 21.00 -2.77 -2.34
N LEU A 16 21.08 -3.62 -3.37
CA LEU A 16 19.94 -4.23 -4.06
C LEU A 16 19.19 -5.27 -3.20
N GLY A 17 19.90 -6.04 -2.37
CA GLY A 17 19.28 -7.00 -1.44
C GLY A 17 18.73 -6.31 -0.19
N PHE A 18 19.48 -5.36 0.35
CA PHE A 18 19.09 -4.60 1.55
C PHE A 18 17.77 -3.84 1.36
N ILE A 19 17.56 -3.22 0.19
CA ILE A 19 16.35 -2.42 -0.04
C ILE A 19 15.07 -3.27 -0.03
N LYS A 20 15.13 -4.52 -0.53
CA LYS A 20 13.98 -5.44 -0.50
C LYS A 20 13.59 -5.82 0.93
N LEU A 21 14.58 -5.96 1.83
CA LEU A 21 14.34 -6.23 3.26
C LEU A 21 13.60 -5.10 3.96
N VAL A 22 13.79 -3.85 3.52
CA VAL A 22 13.07 -2.68 4.08
C VAL A 22 11.71 -2.49 3.41
N GLN A 23 11.56 -2.82 2.12
CA GLN A 23 10.28 -2.74 1.40
C GLN A 23 9.21 -3.68 1.97
N ILE A 24 9.59 -4.91 2.34
CA ILE A 24 8.66 -5.91 2.91
C ILE A 24 7.91 -5.40 4.16
N PRO A 25 8.58 -4.95 5.25
CA PRO A 25 7.90 -4.50 6.45
C PRO A 25 7.06 -3.24 6.19
N LEU A 26 7.51 -2.31 5.35
CA LEU A 26 6.69 -1.15 4.99
C LEU A 26 5.42 -1.56 4.24
N ALA A 27 5.52 -2.50 3.29
CA ALA A 27 4.36 -2.99 2.55
C ALA A 27 3.37 -3.73 3.49
N LEU A 28 3.90 -4.47 4.47
CA LEU A 28 3.08 -5.13 5.49
C LEU A 28 2.39 -4.12 6.42
N ILE A 29 3.11 -3.08 6.86
CA ILE A 29 2.52 -2.00 7.68
C ILE A 29 1.39 -1.33 6.89
N THR A 30 1.60 -0.98 5.62
CA THR A 30 0.54 -0.43 4.77
C THR A 30 -0.68 -1.34 4.71
N TYR A 31 -0.48 -2.64 4.46
CA TYR A 31 -1.57 -3.62 4.37
C TYR A 31 -2.36 -3.74 5.67
N THR A 32 -1.67 -3.92 6.80
CA THR A 32 -2.31 -4.05 8.12
C THR A 32 -3.01 -2.77 8.56
N ALA A 33 -2.40 -1.61 8.32
CA ALA A 33 -2.96 -0.31 8.66
C ALA A 33 -4.19 0.02 7.78
N LEU A 34 -4.17 -0.39 6.51
CA LEU A 34 -5.33 -0.32 5.62
C LEU A 34 -6.53 -1.08 6.21
N HIS A 35 -6.33 -2.29 6.74
CA HIS A 35 -7.39 -3.06 7.39
C HIS A 35 -7.69 -2.65 8.84
N GLY A 36 -6.96 -1.68 9.39
CA GLY A 36 -7.10 -1.23 10.78
C GLY A 36 -8.17 -0.17 11.01
N TRP A 37 -8.72 0.42 9.95
CA TRP A 37 -9.75 1.47 10.05
C TRP A 37 -11.04 0.93 10.68
N ARG A 38 -11.68 1.77 11.50
CA ARG A 38 -12.94 1.46 12.19
C ARG A 38 -13.85 2.68 12.18
N PHE A 39 -15.12 2.44 11.92
CA PHE A 39 -16.18 3.42 12.01
C PHE A 39 -17.36 2.86 12.79
N ASP A 40 -17.71 3.55 13.86
CA ASP A 40 -18.79 3.20 14.77
C ASP A 40 -19.86 4.29 14.72
N LEU A 41 -21.09 3.92 14.34
CA LEU A 41 -22.23 4.81 14.34
C LEU A 41 -23.23 4.36 15.39
N ARG A 42 -23.44 5.20 16.41
CA ARG A 42 -24.48 4.97 17.43
C ARG A 42 -25.63 5.93 17.22
N VAL A 43 -26.82 5.36 17.08
CA VAL A 43 -28.09 6.09 16.92
C VAL A 43 -28.95 5.79 18.13
N LEU A 44 -29.29 6.83 18.88
CA LEU A 44 -30.11 6.77 20.09
C LEU A 44 -31.41 7.51 19.81
N CYS A 45 -32.53 6.78 19.86
CA CYS A 45 -33.85 7.34 19.69
C CYS A 45 -34.53 7.42 21.06
N LYS A 46 -35.00 8.60 21.44
CA LYS A 46 -35.78 8.84 22.66
C LYS A 46 -37.17 9.31 22.26
N ASP A 47 -38.16 8.84 23.01
CA ASP A 47 -39.52 9.39 22.95
C ASP A 47 -39.60 10.77 23.59
N GLY A 48 -40.72 11.47 23.38
CA GLY A 48 -40.97 12.80 23.97
C GLY A 48 -40.93 12.84 25.50
N ASN A 49 -40.98 11.69 26.18
CA ASN A 49 -40.83 11.55 27.63
C ASN A 49 -39.39 11.20 28.08
N GLY A 50 -38.43 11.22 27.16
CA GLY A 50 -37.01 10.92 27.40
C GLY A 50 -36.67 9.44 27.50
N THR A 51 -37.66 8.53 27.39
CA THR A 51 -37.46 7.08 27.40
C THR A 51 -36.83 6.60 26.10
N MET A 52 -35.80 5.75 26.20
CA MET A 52 -35.11 5.16 25.06
C MET A 52 -36.05 4.20 24.31
N THR A 53 -36.32 4.49 23.04
CA THR A 53 -37.17 3.65 22.18
C THR A 53 -36.37 2.70 21.32
N ALA A 54 -35.24 3.17 20.77
CA ALA A 54 -34.37 2.35 19.94
C ALA A 54 -32.90 2.73 20.12
N ARG A 55 -32.03 1.73 20.04
CA ARG A 55 -30.59 1.88 20.03
C ARG A 55 -30.03 1.03 18.88
N HIS A 56 -29.39 1.67 17.92
CA HIS A 56 -28.68 0.99 16.85
C HIS A 56 -27.19 1.30 16.93
N ILE A 57 -26.37 0.26 16.81
CA ILE A 57 -24.91 0.33 16.82
C ILE A 57 -24.44 -0.34 15.54
N TYR A 58 -23.73 0.41 14.70
CA TYR A 58 -23.11 -0.10 13.48
C TYR A 58 -21.61 0.02 13.62
N GLU A 59 -20.91 -1.11 13.58
CA GLU A 59 -19.45 -1.18 13.59
C GLU A 59 -19.02 -1.69 12.22
N THR A 60 -18.27 -0.89 11.48
CA THR A 60 -17.70 -1.30 10.20
C THR A 60 -16.20 -1.11 10.18
N THR A 61 -15.51 -2.15 9.71
CA THR A 61 -14.08 -2.15 9.39
C THR A 61 -13.86 -2.08 7.88
N SER A 62 -14.93 -2.10 7.10
CA SER A 62 -14.89 -2.06 5.64
C SER A 62 -15.19 -0.67 5.13
N TYR A 63 -14.36 -0.21 4.21
CA TYR A 63 -14.51 1.04 3.49
C TYR A 63 -15.79 1.07 2.62
N SER A 64 -16.56 0.00 2.47
CA SER A 64 -17.80 -0.02 1.69
C SER A 64 -19.02 0.58 2.42
N LEU A 65 -18.91 1.84 2.89
CA LEU A 65 -19.93 2.53 3.68
C LEU A 65 -21.30 2.64 2.97
N GLY A 66 -21.32 2.93 1.67
CA GLY A 66 -22.56 3.05 0.90
C GLY A 66 -23.33 1.75 0.65
N GLY A 67 -22.73 0.59 0.96
CA GLY A 67 -23.40 -0.71 0.84
C GLY A 67 -24.17 -1.15 2.09
N ILE A 68 -24.09 -0.39 3.19
CA ILE A 68 -24.63 -0.79 4.49
C ILE A 68 -25.99 -0.10 4.70
N PRO A 69 -27.09 -0.86 4.87
CA PRO A 69 -28.37 -0.28 5.23
C PRO A 69 -28.36 0.12 6.71
N TYR A 70 -28.56 1.40 7.00
CA TYR A 70 -28.69 1.91 8.37
C TYR A 70 -30.17 2.04 8.71
N LYS A 71 -30.61 1.42 9.80
CA LYS A 71 -31.97 1.59 10.31
C LYS A 71 -32.10 2.94 11.03
N ASN A 72 -33.14 3.68 10.67
CA ASN A 72 -33.53 4.90 11.36
C ASN A 72 -34.37 4.60 12.62
N CYS A 73 -34.80 5.64 13.33
CA CYS A 73 -35.68 5.51 14.51
C CYS A 73 -37.07 4.92 14.23
N SER A 74 -37.47 4.81 12.95
CA SER A 74 -38.72 4.19 12.51
C SER A 74 -38.50 2.76 12.00
N ASP A 75 -37.31 2.18 12.24
CA ASP A 75 -36.89 0.85 11.78
C ASP A 75 -36.84 0.65 10.25
N THR A 76 -36.92 1.73 9.47
CA THR A 76 -36.79 1.66 8.01
C THR A 76 -35.32 1.71 7.61
N PRO A 77 -34.84 0.80 6.75
CA PRO A 77 -33.47 0.83 6.25
C PRO A 77 -33.27 2.01 5.30
N THR A 78 -32.24 2.82 5.54
CA THR A 78 -31.86 3.97 4.73
C THR A 78 -30.34 3.99 4.51
N THR A 79 -29.92 4.38 3.32
CA THR A 79 -28.49 4.51 2.97
C THR A 79 -27.98 5.89 3.39
N LEU A 80 -27.25 5.95 4.50
CA LEU A 80 -26.72 7.20 5.04
C LEU A 80 -25.57 7.77 4.20
N PHE A 81 -24.74 6.89 3.64
CA PHE A 81 -23.60 7.28 2.81
C PHE A 81 -23.89 6.95 1.34
N PRO A 82 -23.78 7.91 0.42
CA PRO A 82 -24.02 7.67 -1.00
C PRO A 82 -22.83 6.99 -1.70
N GLU A 83 -21.60 7.18 -1.20
CA GLU A 83 -20.40 6.67 -1.83
C GLU A 83 -19.89 5.38 -1.19
N SER A 84 -19.48 4.46 -2.05
CA SER A 84 -18.75 3.25 -1.68
C SER A 84 -17.32 3.35 -2.15
N PHE A 85 -16.47 2.69 -1.40
CA PHE A 85 -15.15 3.20 -1.16
C PHE A 85 -14.16 2.00 -1.03
N GLY A 86 -14.71 0.78 -1.00
CA GLY A 86 -13.97 -0.48 -0.95
C GLY A 86 -13.08 -0.74 -2.17
N GLY A 87 -13.45 -0.27 -3.37
CA GLY A 87 -12.67 -0.47 -4.59
C GLY A 87 -11.24 0.08 -4.50
N SER A 88 -11.10 1.31 -3.98
CA SER A 88 -9.80 1.95 -3.78
C SER A 88 -8.93 1.21 -2.78
N SER A 89 -9.52 0.77 -1.66
CA SER A 89 -8.80 -0.03 -0.66
C SER A 89 -8.35 -1.38 -1.22
N GLY A 90 -9.17 -2.03 -2.05
CA GLY A 90 -8.82 -3.31 -2.69
C GLY A 90 -7.59 -3.21 -3.59
N LEU A 91 -7.46 -2.12 -4.36
CA LEU A 91 -6.30 -1.88 -5.22
C LEU A 91 -5.01 -1.70 -4.41
N VAL A 92 -5.04 -0.91 -3.34
CA VAL A 92 -3.88 -0.71 -2.44
C VAL A 92 -3.49 -2.04 -1.78
N GLY A 93 -4.48 -2.80 -1.29
CA GLY A 93 -4.26 -4.11 -0.69
C GLY A 93 -3.61 -5.10 -1.66
N PHE A 94 -4.06 -5.12 -2.92
CA PHE A 94 -3.46 -5.95 -3.98
C PHE A 94 -1.99 -5.58 -4.22
N VAL A 95 -1.67 -4.29 -4.37
CA VAL A 95 -0.29 -3.83 -4.59
C VAL A 95 0.62 -4.18 -3.41
N CYS A 96 0.12 -4.11 -2.17
CA CYS A 96 0.88 -4.51 -0.99
C CYS A 96 1.26 -6.01 -1.04
N ILE A 97 0.29 -6.90 -1.25
CA ILE A 97 0.52 -8.35 -1.29
C ILE A 97 1.44 -8.71 -2.45
N PHE A 98 1.18 -8.14 -3.64
CA PHE A 98 1.99 -8.39 -4.83
C PHE A 98 3.45 -7.95 -4.63
N SER A 99 3.66 -6.78 -4.01
CA SER A 99 4.98 -6.25 -3.66
C SER A 99 5.72 -7.17 -2.68
N ILE A 100 5.04 -7.69 -1.64
CA ILE A 100 5.65 -8.60 -0.65
C ILE A 100 6.10 -9.90 -1.32
N ILE A 101 5.23 -10.53 -2.11
CA ILE A 101 5.54 -11.79 -2.80
C ILE A 101 6.74 -11.59 -3.74
N TYR A 102 6.74 -10.51 -4.51
CA TYR A 102 7.84 -10.19 -5.41
C TYR A 102 9.16 -9.95 -4.66
N CYS A 103 9.16 -9.16 -3.58
CA CYS A 103 10.37 -8.91 -2.80
C CYS A 103 10.92 -10.20 -2.16
N LEU A 104 10.04 -11.09 -1.67
CA LEU A 104 10.43 -12.39 -1.13
C LEU A 104 11.01 -13.31 -2.21
N ALA A 105 10.41 -13.35 -3.40
CA ALA A 105 10.89 -14.15 -4.51
C ALA A 105 12.29 -13.69 -4.98
N MET A 106 12.49 -12.38 -5.11
CA MET A 106 13.81 -11.83 -5.47
C MET A 106 14.85 -12.06 -4.38
N LEU A 107 14.48 -11.87 -3.11
CA LEU A 107 15.37 -12.16 -1.99
C LEU A 107 15.78 -13.64 -1.98
N PHE A 108 14.84 -14.56 -2.23
CA PHE A 108 15.15 -15.98 -2.35
C PHE A 108 16.14 -16.27 -3.48
N ILE A 109 15.97 -15.64 -4.65
CA ILE A 109 16.91 -15.79 -5.78
C ILE A 109 18.30 -15.26 -5.41
N TYR A 110 18.39 -14.09 -4.78
CA TYR A 110 19.66 -13.50 -4.37
C TYR A 110 20.41 -14.36 -3.35
N LEU A 111 19.72 -14.98 -2.39
CA LEU A 111 20.35 -15.76 -1.31
C LEU A 111 20.81 -17.16 -1.74
N TYR A 112 20.04 -17.83 -2.60
CA TYR A 112 20.25 -19.25 -2.91
C TYR A 112 20.77 -19.50 -4.33
N ARG A 113 20.63 -18.55 -5.24
CA ARG A 113 20.98 -18.70 -6.66
C ARG A 113 21.66 -17.47 -7.24
N TRP A 114 22.62 -16.91 -6.49
CA TRP A 114 23.42 -15.78 -6.94
C TRP A 114 24.15 -16.08 -8.26
N ASP A 115 24.75 -17.25 -8.40
CA ASP A 115 25.46 -17.64 -9.63
C ASP A 115 24.55 -17.63 -10.86
N ALA A 116 23.28 -18.01 -10.70
CA ALA A 116 22.32 -17.95 -11.80
C ALA A 116 21.91 -16.50 -12.11
N TYR A 117 21.80 -15.65 -11.09
CA TYR A 117 21.49 -14.23 -11.25
C TYR A 117 22.64 -13.45 -11.91
N ALA A 118 23.90 -13.79 -11.59
CA ALA A 118 25.08 -13.12 -12.13
C ALA A 118 25.43 -13.57 -13.56
N ASN A 119 25.16 -14.84 -13.92
CA ASN A 119 25.54 -15.38 -15.22
C ASN A 119 24.45 -15.25 -16.30
N ASP A 120 23.20 -14.94 -15.94
CA ASP A 120 22.09 -14.79 -16.90
C ASP A 120 21.51 -13.38 -16.89
N ASP A 121 21.80 -12.61 -17.96
CA ASP A 121 21.29 -11.25 -18.18
C ASP A 121 19.75 -11.13 -18.21
N ARG A 122 19.01 -12.24 -18.31
CA ARG A 122 17.54 -12.23 -18.31
C ARG A 122 16.97 -11.90 -16.94
N LEU A 123 17.58 -12.41 -15.86
CA LEU A 123 17.08 -12.22 -14.51
C LEU A 123 17.18 -10.76 -14.02
N PRO A 124 18.32 -10.05 -14.19
CA PRO A 124 18.41 -8.63 -13.85
C PRO A 124 17.50 -7.72 -14.68
N ARG A 125 17.28 -8.02 -15.97
CA ARG A 125 16.36 -7.27 -16.83
C ARG A 125 14.90 -7.41 -16.38
N LEU A 126 14.49 -8.63 -16.05
CA LEU A 126 13.15 -8.89 -15.52
C LEU A 126 12.95 -8.19 -14.18
N ASP A 127 13.93 -8.28 -13.28
CA ASP A 127 13.89 -7.63 -11.97
C ASP A 127 13.74 -6.10 -12.07
N THR A 128 14.51 -5.50 -12.98
CA THR A 128 14.42 -4.06 -13.28
C THR A 128 13.03 -3.69 -13.81
N GLY A 129 12.52 -4.45 -14.79
CA GLY A 129 11.19 -4.20 -15.36
C GLY A 129 10.07 -4.31 -14.32
N MET A 130 10.13 -5.33 -13.47
CA MET A 130 9.17 -5.53 -12.37
C MET A 130 9.27 -4.43 -11.31
N THR A 131 10.48 -3.99 -10.95
CA THR A 131 10.70 -2.88 -10.02
C THR A 131 10.08 -1.59 -10.55
N ILE A 132 10.24 -1.29 -11.84
CA ILE A 132 9.64 -0.11 -12.48
C ILE A 132 8.11 -0.19 -12.43
N LEU A 133 7.53 -1.34 -12.82
CA LEU A 133 6.09 -1.55 -12.78
C LEU A 133 5.52 -1.37 -11.36
N LEU A 134 6.15 -1.98 -10.37
CA LEU A 134 5.75 -1.85 -8.97
C LEU A 134 5.88 -0.41 -8.46
N SER A 135 6.92 0.32 -8.87
CA SER A 135 7.08 1.74 -8.52
C SER A 135 5.91 2.57 -9.02
N PHE A 136 5.48 2.38 -10.27
CA PHE A 136 4.30 3.06 -10.82
C PHE A 136 3.01 2.66 -10.11
N LEU A 137 2.82 1.36 -9.83
CA LEU A 137 1.66 0.87 -9.09
C LEU A 137 1.59 1.46 -7.69
N TRP A 138 2.71 1.53 -6.96
CA TRP A 138 2.77 2.16 -5.64
C TRP A 138 2.41 3.65 -5.70
N PHE A 139 2.96 4.39 -6.66
CA PHE A 139 2.65 5.81 -6.85
C PHE A 139 1.16 6.04 -7.15
N PHE A 140 0.61 5.28 -8.09
CA PHE A 140 -0.80 5.39 -8.48
C PHE A 140 -1.73 5.00 -7.32
N SER A 141 -1.39 3.93 -6.61
CA SER A 141 -2.15 3.47 -5.42
C SER A 141 -2.15 4.53 -4.32
N PHE A 142 -1.00 5.14 -4.03
CA PHE A 142 -0.89 6.21 -3.05
C PHE A 142 -1.74 7.42 -3.44
N TRP A 143 -1.70 7.84 -4.70
CA TRP A 143 -2.49 8.98 -5.18
C TRP A 143 -3.98 8.76 -4.99
N ILE A 144 -4.49 7.60 -5.43
CA ILE A 144 -5.90 7.22 -5.25
C ILE A 144 -6.23 7.16 -3.76
N TRP A 145 -5.40 6.49 -2.96
CA TRP A 145 -5.63 6.30 -1.54
C TRP A 145 -5.63 7.62 -0.76
N TRP A 146 -4.75 8.56 -1.11
CA TRP A 146 -4.71 9.90 -0.54
C TRP A 146 -6.02 10.65 -0.82
N ARG A 147 -6.43 10.75 -2.08
CA ARG A 147 -7.68 11.46 -2.45
C ARG A 147 -8.91 10.85 -1.77
N TYR A 148 -8.90 9.52 -1.68
CA TYR A 148 -9.94 8.72 -1.08
C TYR A 148 -10.02 8.93 0.44
N SER A 149 -8.90 8.85 1.14
CA SER A 149 -8.85 8.97 2.60
C SER A 149 -9.29 10.35 3.06
N SER A 150 -8.94 11.41 2.32
CA SER A 150 -9.46 12.76 2.59
C SER A 150 -10.98 12.85 2.38
N ALA A 151 -11.53 12.17 1.37
CA ALA A 151 -12.98 12.13 1.14
C ALA A 151 -13.71 11.36 2.26
N LEU A 152 -13.12 10.24 2.66
CA LEU A 152 -13.62 9.42 3.76
C LEU A 152 -13.72 10.23 5.05
N GLU A 153 -12.63 10.89 5.44
CA GLU A 153 -12.58 11.75 6.63
C GLU A 153 -13.62 12.88 6.58
N ALA A 154 -13.76 13.53 5.42
CA ALA A 154 -14.78 14.56 5.24
C ALA A 154 -16.19 14.00 5.45
N MET A 155 -16.51 12.80 4.97
CA MET A 155 -17.84 12.19 5.14
C MET A 155 -18.10 11.67 6.55
N THR A 156 -17.08 11.11 7.22
CA THR A 156 -17.25 10.46 8.53
C THR A 156 -17.04 11.41 9.72
N THR A 157 -16.76 12.69 9.47
CA THR A 157 -16.70 13.75 10.49
C THR A 157 -18.06 13.98 11.14
N GLU A 158 -18.10 14.18 12.47
CA GLU A 158 -19.35 14.28 13.23
C GLU A 158 -20.32 15.35 12.68
N GLU A 159 -19.79 16.52 12.32
CA GLU A 159 -20.58 17.62 11.78
C GLU A 159 -21.27 17.23 10.45
N ASN A 160 -20.53 16.55 9.57
CA ASN A 160 -21.05 16.17 8.26
C ASN A 160 -22.01 14.99 8.36
N VAL A 161 -21.73 14.00 9.22
CA VAL A 161 -22.67 12.91 9.49
C VAL A 161 -23.99 13.44 10.06
N LYS A 162 -23.94 14.43 10.97
CA LYS A 162 -25.15 15.09 11.50
C LYS A 162 -25.93 15.82 10.40
N LYS A 163 -25.25 16.61 9.56
CA LYS A 163 -25.88 17.28 8.40
C LYS A 163 -26.55 16.30 7.43
N LEU A 164 -25.85 15.21 7.09
CA LEU A 164 -26.38 14.14 6.23
C LEU A 164 -27.62 13.49 6.84
N SER A 165 -27.58 13.25 8.16
CA SER A 165 -28.72 12.67 8.88
C SER A 165 -29.94 13.59 8.93
N ASP A 166 -29.72 14.90 9.04
CA ASP A 166 -30.79 15.91 9.05
C ASP A 166 -31.42 16.04 7.66
N GLU A 167 -30.59 16.09 6.61
CA GLU A 167 -31.05 16.21 5.21
C GLU A 167 -31.87 14.98 4.79
N GLN A 168 -31.42 13.78 5.16
CA GLN A 168 -32.13 12.53 4.87
C GLN A 168 -33.30 12.24 5.83
N LYS A 169 -33.59 13.13 6.79
CA LYS A 169 -34.60 12.92 7.84
C LYS A 169 -34.43 11.56 8.54
N PHE A 170 -33.19 11.19 8.80
CA PHE A 170 -32.86 9.93 9.45
C PHE A 170 -33.28 9.92 10.93
N CYS A 171 -33.40 11.11 11.54
CA CYS A 171 -33.83 11.32 12.92
C CYS A 171 -35.06 12.23 12.96
N VAL A 172 -36.27 11.66 12.87
CA VAL A 172 -37.55 12.42 12.95
C VAL A 172 -38.17 12.39 14.37
N ALA A 173 -37.60 11.61 15.29
CA ALA A 173 -38.07 11.52 16.67
C ALA A 173 -37.77 12.82 17.45
N PRO A 174 -38.62 13.20 18.43
CA PRO A 174 -38.48 14.46 19.19
C PRO A 174 -37.16 14.59 19.96
N ALA A 175 -36.46 13.48 20.22
CA ALA A 175 -35.11 13.48 20.75
C ALA A 175 -34.29 12.33 20.12
N CYS A 176 -33.53 12.62 19.06
CA CYS A 176 -32.64 11.67 18.40
C CYS A 176 -31.18 12.14 18.55
N GLU A 177 -30.29 11.26 19.02
CA GLU A 177 -28.88 11.57 19.21
C GLU A 177 -28.04 10.62 18.35
N ILE A 178 -27.18 11.20 17.49
CA ILE A 178 -26.24 10.46 16.65
C ILE A 178 -24.82 10.73 17.13
N HIS A 179 -24.11 9.65 17.43
CA HIS A 179 -22.71 9.66 17.82
C HIS A 179 -21.89 8.83 16.84
N PRO A 180 -21.32 9.47 15.80
CA PRO A 180 -20.34 8.83 14.94
C PRO A 180 -18.96 8.88 15.59
N TYR A 181 -18.21 7.80 15.48
CA TYR A 181 -16.81 7.69 15.91
C TYR A 181 -16.01 7.02 14.79
N ALA A 182 -14.92 7.64 14.37
CA ALA A 182 -14.08 7.15 13.29
C ALA A 182 -12.62 7.14 13.73
N MET A 183 -11.91 6.05 13.47
CA MET A 183 -10.50 5.91 13.82
C MET A 183 -9.62 6.18 12.60
N TYR A 184 -9.04 7.39 12.51
CA TYR A 184 -8.25 7.82 11.35
C TYR A 184 -6.76 7.44 11.41
N ALA A 185 -6.21 7.15 12.59
CA ALA A 185 -4.78 6.88 12.76
C ALA A 185 -4.23 5.76 11.85
N PRO A 186 -4.90 4.59 11.67
CA PRO A 186 -4.43 3.56 10.74
C PRO A 186 -4.38 4.03 9.28
N VAL A 187 -5.33 4.88 8.87
CA VAL A 187 -5.37 5.43 7.52
C VAL A 187 -4.15 6.32 7.29
N THR A 188 -3.81 7.20 8.23
CA THR A 188 -2.61 8.04 8.16
C THR A 188 -1.33 7.20 8.16
N VAL A 189 -1.22 6.18 9.01
CA VAL A 189 -0.06 5.28 9.04
C VAL A 189 0.10 4.54 7.70
N SER A 190 -1.00 4.07 7.10
CA SER A 190 -0.96 3.41 5.79
C SER A 190 -0.44 4.33 4.68
N LEU A 191 -0.80 5.62 4.70
CA LEU A 191 -0.30 6.61 3.74
C LEU A 191 1.20 6.86 3.90
N LEU A 192 1.66 7.02 5.15
CA LEU A 192 3.09 7.24 5.44
C LEU A 192 3.94 6.03 5.01
N ALA A 193 3.49 4.82 5.32
CA ALA A 193 4.18 3.59 4.94
C ALA A 193 4.17 3.37 3.42
N ALA A 194 3.07 3.69 2.73
CA ALA A 194 3.00 3.66 1.27
C ALA A 194 3.96 4.67 0.61
N MET A 195 4.03 5.89 1.15
CA MET A 195 4.99 6.90 0.69
C MET A 195 6.44 6.45 0.90
N GLY A 196 6.74 5.81 2.04
CA GLY A 196 8.04 5.18 2.28
C GLY A 196 8.40 4.14 1.21
N ASN A 197 7.45 3.27 0.84
CA ASN A 197 7.66 2.32 -0.25
C ASN A 197 7.94 2.99 -1.60
N ILE A 198 7.22 4.06 -1.96
CA ILE A 198 7.47 4.81 -3.20
C ILE A 198 8.90 5.33 -3.25
N ILE A 199 9.40 5.89 -2.15
CA ILE A 199 10.76 6.39 -2.05
C ILE A 199 11.76 5.25 -2.24
N LEU A 200 11.53 4.09 -1.61
CA LEU A 200 12.40 2.93 -1.76
C LEU A 200 12.41 2.38 -3.18
N TYR A 201 11.23 2.25 -3.83
CA TYR A 201 11.16 1.81 -5.22
C TYR A 201 11.86 2.79 -6.17
N SER A 202 11.69 4.09 -5.95
CA SER A 202 12.40 5.13 -6.72
C SER A 202 13.91 5.04 -6.53
N TYR A 203 14.37 4.83 -5.30
CA TYR A 203 15.79 4.66 -4.98
C TYR A 203 16.36 3.37 -5.58
N ASN A 204 15.58 2.28 -5.62
CA ASN A 204 15.97 1.03 -6.30
C ASN A 204 16.25 1.28 -7.78
N ILE A 205 15.31 1.95 -8.49
CA ILE A 205 15.48 2.31 -9.90
C ILE A 205 16.71 3.20 -10.11
N TRP A 206 16.95 4.15 -9.20
CA TRP A 206 18.13 5.01 -9.24
C TRP A 206 19.45 4.23 -9.12
N ILE A 207 19.54 3.27 -8.20
CA ILE A 207 20.72 2.39 -8.05
C ILE A 207 20.95 1.61 -9.34
N VAL A 208 19.91 0.96 -9.86
CA VAL A 208 20.00 0.19 -11.10
C VAL A 208 20.45 1.06 -12.27
N TYR A 209 19.92 2.28 -12.40
CA TYR A 209 20.33 3.23 -13.43
C TYR A 209 21.82 3.59 -13.35
N LYS A 210 22.33 3.80 -12.12
CA LYS A 210 23.74 4.10 -11.88
C LYS A 210 24.63 2.92 -12.22
N GLU A 211 24.24 1.69 -11.88
CA GLU A 211 25.03 0.48 -12.10
C GLU A 211 25.06 0.05 -13.58
N THR A 212 23.98 0.28 -14.34
CA THR A 212 23.84 -0.27 -15.71
C THR A 212 24.31 0.65 -16.85
N VAL A 213 24.26 1.99 -16.74
CA VAL A 213 24.42 2.87 -17.92
C VAL A 213 25.69 3.73 -17.93
N TRP A 214 26.24 4.12 -16.76
CA TRP A 214 27.34 5.10 -16.70
C TRP A 214 28.70 4.55 -16.23
N PHE A 215 28.74 3.40 -15.55
CA PHE A 215 30.00 2.83 -15.02
C PHE A 215 30.63 1.76 -15.92
N HIS A 216 29.84 0.90 -16.57
CA HIS A 216 30.38 -0.06 -17.55
C HIS A 216 31.04 0.62 -18.75
N GLN A 217 30.49 1.75 -19.21
CA GLN A 217 31.08 2.51 -20.32
C GLN A 217 32.40 3.20 -19.93
N ARG A 218 32.64 3.46 -18.64
CA ARG A 218 33.95 3.92 -18.13
C ARG A 218 34.96 2.78 -17.97
N GLN A 219 34.53 1.58 -17.60
CA GLN A 219 35.42 0.42 -17.48
C GLN A 219 35.86 -0.12 -18.85
N MET A 220 34.97 -0.17 -19.85
CA MET A 220 35.36 -0.53 -21.22
C MET A 220 36.27 0.52 -21.87
N ASN A 221 36.07 1.82 -21.60
CA ASN A 221 36.95 2.88 -22.10
C ASN A 221 38.30 2.98 -21.35
N GLN A 222 38.52 2.18 -20.29
CA GLN A 222 39.76 2.17 -19.51
C GLN A 222 40.61 0.92 -19.70
N GLN A 223 40.22 -0.05 -20.53
CA GLN A 223 41.18 -1.07 -21.00
C GLN A 223 42.04 -0.44 -22.10
N PRO A 224 43.32 -0.13 -21.85
CA PRO A 224 44.23 0.16 -22.95
C PRO A 224 44.40 -1.17 -23.69
N HIS A 225 44.21 -1.17 -25.00
CA HIS A 225 44.71 -2.24 -25.85
C HIS A 225 46.21 -2.40 -25.60
N THR A 226 46.62 -3.34 -24.75
CA THR A 226 47.99 -3.84 -24.74
C THR A 226 48.16 -4.68 -26.00
N VAL A 227 48.39 -4.01 -27.13
CA VAL A 227 48.97 -4.63 -28.33
C VAL A 227 50.44 -4.87 -27.98
N GLU A 228 50.76 -6.11 -27.65
CA GLU A 228 52.12 -6.60 -27.48
C GLU A 228 52.84 -6.49 -28.84
N PRO A 229 53.98 -5.78 -28.96
CA PRO A 229 54.72 -5.76 -30.22
C PRO A 229 55.45 -7.10 -30.39
N THR A 230 55.03 -7.89 -31.37
CA THR A 230 55.80 -9.02 -31.89
C THR A 230 57.14 -8.50 -32.43
N ILE A 231 58.20 -8.63 -31.63
CA ILE A 231 59.57 -8.39 -32.07
C ILE A 231 60.01 -9.63 -32.86
N THR A 232 59.91 -9.55 -34.19
CA THR A 232 60.67 -10.45 -35.07
C THR A 232 62.10 -9.96 -35.15
N LEU A 233 63.05 -10.74 -34.61
CA LEU A 233 64.48 -10.58 -34.87
C LEU A 233 65.05 -11.91 -35.34
N GLY A 234 65.69 -11.87 -36.52
CA GLY A 234 66.81 -12.73 -36.90
C GLY A 234 66.47 -14.12 -37.40
#